data_AF-A0A7C3H0S3-F1
#
_entry.id   AF-A0A7C3H0S3-F1
#
_cell.length_a   1.000
_cell.length_b   1.000
_cell.length_c   1.000
_cell.angle_alpha   90.00
_cell.angle_beta   90.00
_cell.angle_gamma   90.00
#
_symmetry.space_group_name_H-M   'P 1'
#
loop_
_entity.id
_entity.type
_entity.pdbx_description
1 polymer ?
#
loop_
_entity_poly.entity_id
_entity_poly.type
_entity_poly.pdbx_seq_one_letter_code
_entity_poly.pdbx_strand_id
1 'polypeptide(L)'
;FTPMEPCTRLLRRLSSSPVGNKIKTMLETIKLLIQDVQDPLYRKIFEALIGELEATRRWEERFDRLEAILDELIKAQRNFQLALEGVQEEIEALKEAVRETQREIEALKEAQKETQKEIEALKEAQKETQKEIEALKEAQKETQKEIEALKEAQKETQREIEALKEAQKETNRSIDALREEFRKEKEDIWKILTKLTENLEKLHKDHRVTREQLGGLAHAVGYLLEDRAFVGLPRLLAEEGFEVEEPFRREYLQIGHERWLEVNIYGVIRRNGERFYVIGEAKTQLKKRDVDQFLRHLKEVERWLPGRRLFPLLVTYQTSPQVREYVRKKGLRLYFSYQFPLVSGPF
;
A
#
# COMPACT_ATOMS: atom_id res chain seq x y z
N PHE A 1 102.66 -34.38 -135.14
CA PHE A 1 101.74 -33.44 -135.82
C PHE A 1 100.78 -34.30 -136.64
N THR A 2 99.50 -34.42 -136.34
CA THR A 2 98.51 -33.34 -136.11
C THR A 2 97.34 -33.82 -135.21
N PRO A 3 96.49 -32.90 -134.72
CA PRO A 3 95.78 -32.98 -133.44
C PRO A 3 94.30 -33.38 -133.59
N MET A 4 93.83 -34.31 -132.77
CA MET A 4 92.40 -34.67 -132.62
C MET A 4 92.01 -34.95 -131.16
N GLU A 5 92.65 -34.26 -130.21
CA GLU A 5 92.26 -34.28 -128.78
C GLU A 5 91.49 -33.03 -128.28
N PRO A 6 91.66 -31.82 -128.83
CA PRO A 6 90.94 -30.64 -128.32
C PRO A 6 89.44 -30.66 -128.64
N CYS A 7 89.05 -31.07 -129.85
CA CYS A 7 87.64 -31.07 -130.28
C CYS A 7 86.77 -32.06 -129.50
N THR A 8 87.30 -33.24 -129.18
CA THR A 8 86.59 -34.29 -128.44
C THR A 8 86.36 -33.91 -126.97
N ARG A 9 87.27 -33.17 -126.35
CA ARG A 9 87.09 -32.62 -124.99
C ARG A 9 86.06 -31.48 -124.95
N LEU A 10 86.04 -30.62 -125.96
CA LEU A 10 85.05 -29.55 -126.11
C LEU A 10 83.63 -30.12 -126.31
N LEU A 11 83.47 -31.11 -127.19
CA LEU A 11 82.18 -31.77 -127.44
C LEU A 11 81.62 -32.49 -126.21
N ARG A 12 82.48 -33.09 -125.38
CA ARG A 12 82.06 -33.77 -124.14
C ARG A 12 81.70 -32.78 -123.02
N ARG A 13 82.31 -31.59 -122.99
CA ARG A 13 81.89 -30.48 -122.09
C ARG A 13 80.59 -29.84 -122.54
N LEU A 14 80.36 -29.79 -123.85
CA LEU A 14 79.12 -29.28 -124.44
C LEU A 14 77.92 -30.19 -124.17
N SER A 15 78.05 -31.50 -123.97
CA SER A 15 76.88 -32.37 -123.82
C SER A 15 76.16 -32.22 -122.47
N SER A 16 76.84 -31.81 -121.40
CA SER A 16 76.31 -31.80 -120.02
C SER A 16 75.97 -30.41 -119.45
N SER A 17 76.13 -29.33 -120.21
CA SER A 17 75.88 -27.95 -119.74
C SER A 17 74.42 -27.50 -119.98
N PRO A 18 73.87 -26.55 -119.19
CA PRO A 18 72.60 -25.87 -119.49
C PRO A 18 72.59 -25.30 -120.91
N VAL A 19 71.42 -25.27 -121.56
CA VAL A 19 71.29 -24.93 -122.99
C VAL A 19 71.87 -23.53 -123.29
N GLY A 20 71.63 -22.54 -122.45
CA GLY A 20 72.29 -21.22 -122.52
C GLY A 20 73.83 -21.27 -122.48
N ASN A 21 74.43 -22.11 -121.64
CA ASN A 21 75.89 -22.30 -121.56
C ASN A 21 76.46 -23.06 -122.77
N LYS A 22 75.68 -24.01 -123.33
CA LYS A 22 76.01 -24.69 -124.59
C LYS A 22 76.05 -23.68 -125.74
N ILE A 23 75.01 -22.85 -125.87
CA ILE A 23 74.91 -21.82 -126.92
C ILE A 23 76.03 -20.78 -126.78
N LYS A 24 76.35 -20.36 -125.55
CA LYS A 24 77.47 -19.43 -125.29
C LYS A 24 78.82 -20.00 -125.73
N THR A 25 79.10 -21.26 -125.38
CA THR A 25 80.35 -21.95 -125.75
C THR A 25 80.43 -22.20 -127.26
N MET A 26 79.32 -22.54 -127.93
CA MET A 26 79.25 -22.66 -129.39
C MET A 26 79.49 -21.31 -130.09
N LEU A 27 78.86 -20.24 -129.60
CA LEU A 27 79.09 -18.88 -130.09
C LEU A 27 80.56 -18.46 -129.96
N GLU A 28 81.20 -18.71 -128.82
CA GLU A 28 82.62 -18.42 -128.60
C GLU A 28 83.51 -19.20 -129.57
N THR A 29 83.23 -20.49 -129.75
CA THR A 29 84.00 -21.38 -130.66
C THR A 29 83.84 -20.97 -132.13
N ILE A 30 82.62 -20.65 -132.56
CA ILE A 30 82.33 -20.24 -133.95
C ILE A 30 82.88 -18.84 -134.23
N LYS A 31 82.84 -17.92 -133.26
CA LYS A 31 83.48 -16.59 -133.35
C LYS A 31 85.01 -16.66 -133.43
N LEU A 32 85.64 -17.69 -132.86
CA LEU A 32 87.08 -17.95 -133.04
C LEU A 32 87.35 -18.54 -134.44
N LEU A 33 86.57 -19.53 -134.87
CA LEU A 33 86.74 -20.18 -136.18
C LEU A 33 86.56 -19.21 -137.36
N ILE A 34 85.66 -18.24 -137.27
CA ILE A 34 85.43 -17.27 -138.36
C ILE A 34 86.62 -16.32 -138.60
N GLN A 35 87.50 -16.12 -137.60
CA GLN A 35 88.68 -15.25 -137.73
C GLN A 35 89.68 -15.78 -138.77
N ASP A 36 89.74 -17.09 -138.95
CA ASP A 36 90.66 -17.78 -139.86
C ASP A 36 90.06 -18.06 -141.25
N VAL A 37 88.79 -17.71 -141.49
CA VAL A 37 88.08 -17.97 -142.76
C VAL A 37 88.22 -16.78 -143.71
N GLN A 38 89.04 -16.94 -144.76
CA GLN A 38 89.22 -15.91 -145.81
C GLN A 38 88.16 -15.95 -146.92
N ASP A 39 87.39 -17.05 -147.02
CA ASP A 39 86.36 -17.21 -148.05
C ASP A 39 85.10 -16.38 -147.72
N PRO A 40 84.70 -15.42 -148.59
CA PRO A 40 83.55 -14.55 -148.35
C PRO A 40 82.22 -15.27 -148.18
N LEU A 41 82.06 -16.43 -148.82
CA LEU A 41 80.81 -17.20 -148.86
C LEU A 41 80.65 -17.99 -147.56
N TYR A 42 81.72 -18.65 -147.10
CA TYR A 42 81.72 -19.30 -145.79
C TYR A 42 81.62 -18.30 -144.65
N ARG A 43 82.26 -17.12 -144.77
CA ARG A 43 82.15 -16.05 -143.76
C ARG A 43 80.71 -15.56 -143.58
N LYS A 44 79.95 -15.36 -144.66
CA LYS A 44 78.52 -15.00 -144.59
C LYS A 44 77.67 -16.09 -143.93
N ILE A 45 77.96 -17.36 -144.21
CA ILE A 45 77.26 -18.49 -143.59
C ILE A 45 77.53 -18.52 -142.08
N PHE A 46 78.80 -18.36 -141.66
CA PHE A 46 79.14 -18.29 -140.24
C PHE A 46 78.56 -17.05 -139.55
N GLU A 47 78.51 -15.89 -140.21
CA GLU A 47 77.85 -14.68 -139.68
C GLU A 47 76.34 -14.88 -139.49
N ALA A 48 75.65 -15.51 -140.45
CA ALA A 48 74.23 -15.86 -140.33
C ALA A 48 74.00 -16.84 -139.17
N LEU A 49 74.86 -17.86 -139.06
CA LEU A 49 74.79 -18.87 -138.01
C LEU A 49 75.07 -18.29 -136.62
N ILE A 50 75.99 -17.32 -136.51
CA ILE A 50 76.21 -16.52 -135.29
C ILE A 50 74.95 -15.71 -134.97
N GLY A 51 74.33 -15.05 -135.94
CA GLY A 51 73.10 -14.28 -135.74
C GLY A 51 71.92 -15.12 -135.23
N GLU A 52 71.74 -16.33 -135.77
CA GLU A 52 70.73 -17.29 -135.30
C GLU A 52 71.05 -17.82 -133.89
N LEU A 53 72.32 -18.15 -133.62
CA LEU A 53 72.75 -18.57 -132.29
C LEU A 53 72.61 -17.44 -131.25
N GLU A 54 72.86 -16.18 -131.62
CA GLU A 54 72.66 -15.00 -130.76
C GLU A 54 71.17 -14.69 -130.54
N ALA A 55 70.30 -14.93 -131.52
CA ALA A 55 68.85 -14.83 -131.34
C ALA A 55 68.34 -15.90 -130.37
N THR A 56 68.83 -17.14 -130.53
CA THR A 56 68.53 -18.25 -129.62
C THR A 56 69.03 -17.97 -128.20
N ARG A 57 70.24 -17.43 -128.06
CA ARG A 57 70.79 -17.01 -126.76
C ARG A 57 69.94 -15.93 -126.09
N ARG A 58 69.48 -14.93 -126.84
CA ARG A 58 68.58 -13.87 -126.33
C ARG A 58 67.23 -14.43 -125.89
N TRP A 59 66.74 -15.46 -126.57
CA TRP A 59 65.52 -16.15 -126.18
C TRP A 59 65.69 -16.94 -124.89
N GLU A 60 66.78 -17.69 -124.74
CA GLU A 60 67.15 -18.38 -123.50
C GLU A 60 67.32 -17.41 -122.34
N GLU A 61 68.05 -16.30 -122.51
CA GLU A 61 68.19 -15.27 -121.47
C GLU A 61 66.84 -14.62 -121.07
N ARG A 62 65.90 -14.49 -122.02
CA ARG A 62 64.53 -14.02 -121.73
C ARG A 62 63.71 -15.08 -121.01
N PHE A 63 63.92 -16.35 -121.35
CA PHE A 63 63.26 -17.48 -120.72
C PHE A 63 63.72 -17.63 -119.27
N ASP A 64 65.04 -17.57 -118.99
CA ASP A 64 65.60 -17.55 -117.64
C ASP A 64 65.03 -16.40 -116.79
N ARG A 65 64.86 -15.20 -117.38
CA ARG A 65 64.22 -14.06 -116.70
C ARG A 65 62.74 -14.31 -116.40
N LEU A 66 62.01 -14.96 -117.31
CA LEU A 66 60.62 -15.30 -117.10
C LEU A 66 60.47 -16.37 -116.01
N GLU A 67 61.34 -17.38 -115.99
CA GLU A 67 61.39 -18.37 -114.91
C GLU A 67 61.67 -17.70 -113.55
N ALA A 68 62.61 -16.76 -113.49
CA ALA A 68 62.89 -16.01 -112.27
C ALA A 68 61.68 -15.18 -111.78
N ILE A 69 60.98 -14.48 -112.68
CA ILE A 69 59.76 -13.73 -112.35
C ILE A 69 58.64 -14.68 -111.90
N LEU A 70 58.51 -15.83 -112.56
CA LEU A 70 57.51 -16.85 -112.20
C LEU A 70 57.79 -17.38 -110.79
N ASP A 71 59.04 -17.67 -110.45
CA ASP A 71 59.44 -18.10 -109.11
C ASP A 71 59.15 -17.03 -108.05
N GLU A 72 59.42 -15.76 -108.34
CA GLU A 72 59.05 -14.65 -107.44
C GLU A 72 57.53 -14.53 -107.28
N LEU A 73 56.76 -14.68 -108.36
CA LEU A 73 55.30 -14.65 -108.31
C LEU A 73 54.73 -15.82 -107.49
N ILE A 74 55.27 -17.03 -107.66
CA ILE A 74 54.89 -18.21 -106.86
C ILE A 74 55.20 -17.97 -105.38
N LYS A 75 56.36 -17.39 -105.06
CA LYS A 75 56.70 -17.02 -103.67
C LYS A 75 55.75 -15.96 -103.11
N ALA A 76 55.45 -14.91 -103.87
CA ALA A 76 54.52 -13.87 -103.47
C ALA A 76 53.10 -14.41 -103.26
N GLN A 77 52.63 -15.30 -104.15
CA GLN A 77 51.34 -15.96 -104.03
C GLN A 77 51.28 -16.84 -102.77
N ARG A 78 52.33 -17.63 -102.48
CA ARG A 78 52.40 -18.41 -101.23
C ARG A 78 52.36 -17.52 -99.99
N ASN A 79 53.13 -16.42 -99.99
CA ASN A 79 53.13 -15.48 -98.88
C ASN A 79 51.76 -14.82 -98.67
N PHE A 80 51.08 -14.47 -99.77
CA PHE A 80 49.73 -13.93 -99.72
C PHE A 80 48.73 -14.94 -99.15
N GLN A 81 48.87 -16.21 -99.51
CA GLN A 81 48.02 -17.29 -99.00
C GLN A 81 48.23 -17.52 -97.50
N LEU A 82 49.48 -17.51 -97.02
CA LEU A 82 49.79 -17.56 -95.59
C LEU A 82 49.24 -16.34 -94.82
N ALA A 83 49.32 -15.13 -95.42
CA ALA A 83 48.74 -13.94 -94.81
C ALA A 83 47.21 -14.01 -94.71
N LEU A 84 46.54 -14.58 -95.73
CA LEU A 84 45.09 -14.81 -95.68
C LEU A 84 44.70 -15.82 -94.60
N GLU A 85 45.46 -16.90 -94.44
CA GLU A 85 45.26 -17.88 -93.36
C GLU A 85 45.42 -17.20 -91.98
N GLY A 86 46.45 -16.38 -91.79
CA GLY A 86 46.63 -15.62 -90.55
C GLY A 86 45.48 -14.65 -90.26
N VAL A 87 44.99 -13.92 -91.27
CA VAL A 87 43.82 -13.03 -91.11
C VAL A 87 42.55 -13.84 -90.77
N GLN A 88 42.39 -15.04 -91.32
CA GLN A 88 41.26 -15.91 -90.98
C GLN A 88 41.31 -16.37 -89.52
N GLU A 89 42.49 -16.75 -89.03
CA GLU A 89 42.69 -17.11 -87.62
C GLU A 89 42.38 -15.92 -86.68
N GLU A 90 42.86 -14.72 -87.02
CA GLU A 90 42.55 -13.50 -86.25
C GLU A 90 41.04 -13.19 -86.23
N ILE A 91 40.34 -13.37 -87.36
CA ILE A 91 38.90 -13.18 -87.44
C ILE A 91 38.14 -14.17 -86.55
N GLU A 92 38.54 -15.45 -86.51
CA GLU A 92 37.90 -16.43 -85.63
C GLU A 92 38.18 -16.14 -84.15
N ALA A 93 39.41 -15.75 -83.81
CA ALA A 93 39.74 -15.31 -82.44
C ALA A 93 38.91 -14.08 -82.02
N LEU A 94 38.73 -13.11 -82.91
CA LEU A 94 37.88 -11.94 -82.66
C LEU A 94 36.40 -12.32 -82.50
N LYS A 95 35.88 -13.26 -83.30
CA LYS A 95 34.50 -13.75 -83.13
C LYS A 95 34.29 -14.42 -81.77
N GLU A 96 35.28 -15.18 -81.29
CA GLU A 96 35.21 -15.80 -79.97
C GLU A 96 35.23 -14.75 -78.86
N ALA A 97 36.13 -13.78 -78.92
CA ALA A 97 36.18 -12.66 -77.97
C ALA A 97 34.88 -11.83 -77.96
N VAL A 98 34.26 -11.61 -79.14
CA VAL A 98 32.95 -10.94 -79.23
C VAL A 98 31.84 -11.77 -78.59
N ARG A 99 31.86 -13.09 -78.74
CA ARG A 99 30.87 -13.97 -78.07
C ARG A 99 31.05 -13.97 -76.55
N GLU A 100 32.28 -13.95 -76.07
CA GLU A 100 32.58 -13.89 -74.63
C GLU A 100 32.11 -12.57 -74.02
N THR A 101 32.49 -11.45 -74.62
CA THR A 101 32.02 -10.12 -74.18
C THR A 101 30.49 -9.98 -74.24
N GLN A 102 29.83 -10.58 -75.23
CA GLN A 102 28.36 -10.61 -75.28
C GLN A 102 27.75 -11.36 -74.08
N ARG A 103 28.34 -12.49 -73.67
CA ARG A 103 27.90 -13.25 -72.48
C ARG A 103 28.13 -12.45 -71.20
N GLU A 104 29.27 -11.76 -71.07
CA GLU A 104 29.55 -10.89 -69.93
C GLU A 104 28.54 -9.74 -69.82
N ILE A 105 28.18 -9.11 -70.95
CA ILE A 105 27.17 -8.06 -70.99
C ILE A 105 25.80 -8.58 -70.55
N GLU A 106 25.41 -9.79 -70.95
CA GLU A 106 24.16 -10.42 -70.50
C GLU A 106 24.16 -10.73 -69.00
N ALA A 107 25.27 -11.26 -68.47
CA ALA A 107 25.43 -11.49 -67.03
C ALA A 107 25.35 -10.18 -66.23
N LEU A 108 25.98 -9.10 -66.71
CA LEU A 108 25.92 -7.78 -66.08
C LEU A 108 24.51 -7.19 -66.10
N LYS A 109 23.73 -7.41 -67.16
CA LYS A 109 22.33 -6.97 -67.23
C LYS A 109 21.45 -7.66 -66.19
N GLU A 110 21.60 -8.98 -66.03
CA GLU A 110 20.86 -9.71 -65.00
C GLU A 110 21.29 -9.29 -63.59
N ALA A 111 22.60 -9.14 -63.34
CA ALA A 111 23.10 -8.62 -62.07
C ALA A 111 22.53 -7.22 -61.76
N GLN A 112 22.51 -6.32 -62.75
CA GLN A 112 21.93 -4.97 -62.58
C GLN A 112 20.44 -5.03 -62.24
N LYS A 113 19.69 -5.94 -62.87
CA LYS A 113 18.26 -6.13 -62.60
C LYS A 113 18.01 -6.67 -61.20
N GLU A 114 18.87 -7.55 -60.70
CA GLU A 114 18.79 -8.06 -59.34
C GLU A 114 19.12 -6.97 -58.31
N THR A 115 20.19 -6.20 -58.53
CA THR A 115 20.51 -5.03 -57.69
C THR A 115 19.37 -4.01 -57.67
N GLN A 116 18.69 -3.78 -58.80
CA GLN A 116 17.55 -2.87 -58.85
C GLN A 116 16.38 -3.35 -57.95
N LYS A 117 16.11 -4.66 -57.94
CA LYS A 117 15.09 -5.24 -57.05
C LYS A 117 15.47 -5.11 -55.57
N GLU A 118 16.74 -5.33 -55.24
CA GLU A 118 17.23 -5.15 -53.86
C GLU A 118 17.11 -3.70 -53.40
N ILE A 119 17.41 -2.74 -54.27
CA ILE A 119 17.23 -1.31 -53.98
C ILE A 119 15.75 -0.97 -53.74
N GLU A 120 14.83 -1.55 -54.51
CA GLU A 120 13.39 -1.36 -54.31
C GLU A 120 12.92 -1.93 -52.97
N ALA A 121 13.33 -3.15 -52.64
CA ALA A 121 13.03 -3.76 -51.35
C ALA A 121 13.59 -2.95 -50.18
N LEU A 122 14.81 -2.42 -50.29
CA LEU A 122 15.41 -1.56 -49.27
C LEU A 122 14.66 -0.23 -49.10
N LYS A 123 14.15 0.36 -50.18
CA LYS A 123 13.31 1.57 -50.10
C LYS A 123 11.99 1.30 -49.39
N GLU A 124 11.37 0.15 -49.63
CA GLU A 124 10.14 -0.24 -48.93
C GLU A 124 10.40 -0.47 -47.44
N ALA A 125 11.44 -1.23 -47.09
CA ALA A 125 11.85 -1.44 -45.71
C ALA A 125 12.16 -0.11 -45.00
N GLN A 126 12.88 0.80 -45.65
CA GLN A 126 13.16 2.13 -45.11
C GLN A 126 11.88 2.93 -44.83
N LYS A 127 10.88 2.82 -45.72
CA LYS A 127 9.57 3.49 -45.55
C LYS A 127 8.78 2.90 -44.38
N GLU A 128 8.83 1.59 -44.16
CA GLU A 128 8.22 0.95 -42.99
C GLU A 128 8.91 1.38 -41.70
N THR A 129 10.25 1.33 -41.66
CA THR A 129 11.03 1.80 -40.50
C THR A 129 10.72 3.26 -40.17
N GLN A 130 10.55 4.13 -41.18
CA GLN A 130 10.18 5.53 -40.96
C GLN A 130 8.81 5.67 -40.28
N LYS A 131 7.81 4.85 -40.67
CA LYS A 131 6.49 4.84 -40.03
C LYS A 131 6.56 4.37 -38.58
N GLU A 132 7.35 3.32 -38.30
CA GLU A 132 7.54 2.83 -36.93
C GLU A 132 8.19 3.90 -36.04
N ILE A 133 9.18 4.62 -36.56
CA ILE A 133 9.81 5.74 -35.85
C ILE A 133 8.79 6.85 -35.55
N GLU A 134 7.90 7.17 -36.49
CA GLU A 134 6.83 8.16 -36.26
C GLU A 134 5.84 7.70 -35.18
N ALA A 135 5.39 6.44 -35.24
CA ALA A 135 4.52 5.86 -34.21
C ALA A 135 5.18 5.87 -32.82
N LEU A 136 6.48 5.53 -32.73
CA LEU A 136 7.23 5.57 -31.48
C LEU A 136 7.37 6.99 -30.92
N LYS A 137 7.56 8.00 -31.78
CA LYS A 137 7.58 9.41 -31.36
C LYS A 137 6.23 9.85 -30.79
N GLU A 138 5.12 9.43 -31.38
CA GLU A 138 3.78 9.73 -30.87
C GLU A 138 3.53 9.06 -29.51
N ALA A 139 3.84 7.77 -29.39
CA ALA A 139 3.74 7.04 -28.13
C ALA A 139 4.62 7.65 -27.02
N GLN A 140 5.84 8.07 -27.36
CA GLN A 140 6.73 8.77 -26.43
C GLN A 140 6.11 10.11 -25.96
N LYS A 141 5.48 10.86 -26.87
CA LYS A 141 4.81 12.13 -26.55
C LYS A 141 3.60 11.92 -25.64
N GLU A 142 2.84 10.86 -25.83
CA GLU A 142 1.72 10.48 -24.96
C GLU A 142 2.22 10.07 -23.57
N THR A 143 3.25 9.23 -23.52
CA THR A 143 3.89 8.82 -22.26
C THR A 143 4.41 10.02 -21.47
N GLN A 144 5.00 11.02 -22.15
CA GLN A 144 5.46 12.25 -21.50
C GLN A 144 4.32 13.05 -20.86
N LYS A 145 3.14 13.12 -21.52
CA LYS A 145 1.96 13.77 -20.96
C LYS A 145 1.42 13.05 -19.73
N GLU A 146 1.39 11.71 -19.75
CA GLU A 146 0.97 10.92 -18.59
C GLU A 146 1.90 11.13 -17.39
N ILE A 147 3.21 11.19 -17.63
CA ILE A 147 4.20 11.48 -16.59
C ILE A 147 3.97 12.88 -15.98
N GLU A 148 3.65 13.88 -16.80
CA GLU A 148 3.33 15.23 -16.31
C GLU A 148 2.04 15.25 -15.48
N ALA A 149 0.99 14.56 -15.92
CA ALA A 149 -0.25 14.43 -15.17
C ALA A 149 -0.03 13.73 -13.82
N LEU A 150 0.76 12.66 -13.79
CA LEU A 150 1.11 11.94 -12.56
C LEU A 150 1.91 12.82 -11.58
N LYS A 151 2.82 13.68 -12.09
CA LYS A 151 3.55 14.63 -11.24
C LYS A 151 2.63 15.65 -10.58
N GLU A 152 1.65 16.19 -11.30
CA GLU A 152 0.69 17.12 -10.71
C GLU A 152 -0.24 16.41 -9.70
N ALA A 153 -0.72 15.21 -10.00
CA ALA A 153 -1.51 14.42 -9.05
C ALA A 153 -0.72 14.06 -7.78
N GLN A 154 0.58 13.77 -7.90
CA GLN A 154 1.46 13.53 -6.76
C GLN A 154 1.60 14.79 -5.89
N LYS A 155 1.72 15.97 -6.52
CA LYS A 155 1.83 17.26 -5.82
C LYS A 155 0.53 17.63 -5.10
N GLU A 156 -0.63 17.32 -5.68
CA GLU A 156 -1.93 17.50 -5.03
C GLU A 156 -2.07 16.57 -3.81
N THR A 157 -1.78 15.28 -3.98
CA THR A 157 -1.74 14.31 -2.87
C THR A 157 -0.82 14.78 -1.73
N GLN A 158 0.35 15.33 -2.05
CA GLN A 158 1.27 15.86 -1.03
C GLN A 158 0.68 17.03 -0.24
N ARG A 159 -0.05 17.93 -0.91
CA ARG A 159 -0.76 19.05 -0.24
C ARG A 159 -1.87 18.55 0.67
N GLU A 160 -2.64 17.55 0.25
CA GLU A 160 -3.69 16.95 1.08
C GLU A 160 -3.11 16.30 2.34
N ILE A 161 -1.99 15.58 2.21
CA ILE A 161 -1.29 14.99 3.35
C ILE A 161 -0.82 16.08 4.34
N GLU A 162 -0.30 17.19 3.85
CA GLU A 162 0.10 18.32 4.71
C GLU A 162 -1.10 18.95 5.42
N ALA A 163 -2.22 19.15 4.71
CA ALA A 163 -3.45 19.65 5.31
C ALA A 163 -4.00 18.71 6.39
N LEU A 164 -3.99 17.40 6.14
CA LEU A 164 -4.42 16.39 7.12
C LEU A 164 -3.52 16.37 8.36
N LYS A 165 -2.20 16.54 8.20
CA LYS A 165 -1.27 16.64 9.33
C LYS A 165 -1.58 17.84 10.21
N GLU A 166 -1.87 19.00 9.63
CA GLU A 166 -2.24 20.19 10.41
C GLU A 166 -3.62 20.03 11.08
N ALA A 167 -4.61 19.46 10.38
CA ALA A 167 -5.91 19.17 10.98
C ALA A 167 -5.81 18.18 12.16
N GLN A 168 -4.95 17.17 12.04
CA GLN A 168 -4.68 16.22 13.12
C GLN A 168 -4.00 16.89 14.32
N LYS A 169 -3.05 17.80 14.08
CA LYS A 169 -2.40 18.58 15.13
C LYS A 169 -3.40 19.46 15.89
N GLU A 170 -4.33 20.08 15.20
CA GLU A 170 -5.39 20.89 15.83
C GLU A 170 -6.38 20.03 16.63
N THR A 171 -6.73 18.86 16.10
CA THR A 171 -7.55 17.87 16.83
C THR A 171 -6.86 17.43 18.12
N ASN A 172 -5.55 17.14 18.07
CA ASN A 172 -4.79 16.76 19.26
C ASN A 172 -4.77 17.88 20.32
N ARG A 173 -4.58 19.14 19.90
CA ARG A 173 -4.67 20.29 20.81
C ARG A 173 -6.04 20.40 21.47
N SER A 174 -7.11 20.21 20.69
CA SER A 174 -8.49 20.24 21.21
C SER A 174 -8.73 19.12 22.23
N ILE A 175 -8.21 17.91 21.97
CA ILE A 175 -8.28 16.78 22.91
C ILE A 175 -7.53 17.11 24.21
N ASP A 176 -6.33 17.69 24.12
CA ASP A 176 -5.54 18.05 25.30
C ASP A 176 -6.22 19.15 26.13
N ALA A 177 -6.83 20.15 25.48
CA ALA A 177 -7.64 21.17 26.15
C ALA A 177 -8.84 20.55 26.89
N LEU A 178 -9.58 19.66 26.23
CA LEU A 178 -10.72 18.97 26.82
C LEU A 178 -10.32 18.09 28.02
N ARG A 179 -9.16 17.41 27.93
CA ARG A 179 -8.62 16.62 29.05
C ARG A 179 -8.33 17.49 30.27
N GLU A 180 -7.80 18.68 30.05
CA GLU A 180 -7.51 19.63 31.12
C GLU A 180 -8.79 20.20 31.75
N GLU A 181 -9.80 20.52 30.95
CA GLU A 181 -11.13 20.92 31.45
C GLU A 181 -11.77 19.81 32.28
N PHE A 182 -11.77 18.57 31.78
CA PHE A 182 -12.31 17.41 32.48
C PHE A 182 -11.58 17.16 33.82
N ARG A 183 -10.25 17.38 33.86
CA ARG A 183 -9.48 17.28 35.10
C ARG A 183 -9.92 18.31 36.13
N LYS A 184 -10.11 19.57 35.72
CA LYS A 184 -10.60 20.65 36.61
C LYS A 184 -12.00 20.36 37.13
N GLU A 185 -12.91 19.95 36.26
CA GLU A 185 -14.29 19.60 36.65
C GLU A 185 -14.31 18.44 37.66
N LYS A 186 -13.48 17.41 37.43
CA LYS A 186 -13.33 16.29 38.37
C LYS A 186 -12.81 16.76 39.73
N GLU A 187 -11.83 17.66 39.77
CA GLU A 187 -11.30 18.24 41.01
C GLU A 187 -12.38 19.05 41.76
N ASP A 188 -13.18 19.84 41.05
CA ASP A 188 -14.25 20.65 41.66
C ASP A 188 -15.39 19.78 42.20
N ILE A 189 -15.80 18.75 41.45
CA ILE A 189 -16.74 17.73 41.94
C ILE A 189 -16.21 17.09 43.22
N TRP A 190 -14.93 16.72 43.25
CA TRP A 190 -14.34 16.10 44.43
C TRP A 190 -14.37 17.04 45.65
N LYS A 191 -14.04 18.32 45.49
CA LYS A 191 -14.15 19.32 46.56
C LYS A 191 -15.59 19.44 47.08
N ILE A 192 -16.58 19.47 46.19
CA ILE A 192 -17.99 19.55 46.56
C ILE A 192 -18.42 18.31 47.35
N LEU A 193 -18.07 17.12 46.87
CA LEU A 193 -18.40 15.85 47.54
C LEU A 193 -17.78 15.77 48.94
N THR A 194 -16.52 16.19 49.09
CA THR A 194 -15.86 16.25 50.41
C THR A 194 -16.60 17.17 51.37
N LYS A 195 -16.92 18.41 50.96
CA LYS A 195 -17.68 19.36 51.78
C LYS A 195 -19.08 18.85 52.13
N LEU A 196 -19.76 18.22 51.18
CA LEU A 196 -21.09 17.65 51.41
C LEU A 196 -21.02 16.53 52.46
N THR A 197 -20.01 15.68 52.37
CA THR A 197 -19.78 14.59 53.33
C THR A 197 -19.53 15.14 54.73
N GLU A 198 -18.65 16.13 54.88
CA GLU A 198 -18.38 16.80 56.16
C GLU A 198 -19.65 17.44 56.76
N ASN A 199 -20.47 18.10 55.93
CA ASN A 199 -21.72 18.71 56.37
C ASN A 199 -22.75 17.65 56.81
N LEU A 200 -22.84 16.52 56.11
CA LEU A 200 -23.71 15.41 56.48
C LEU A 200 -23.28 14.79 57.82
N GLU A 201 -21.98 14.63 58.07
CA GLU A 201 -21.48 14.14 59.36
C GLU A 201 -21.82 15.10 60.51
N LYS A 202 -21.65 16.41 60.31
CA LYS A 202 -22.07 17.43 61.28
C LYS A 202 -23.57 17.37 61.54
N LEU A 203 -24.39 17.32 60.48
CA LEU A 203 -25.84 17.23 60.60
C LEU A 203 -26.28 15.96 61.33
N HIS A 204 -25.64 14.81 61.06
CA HIS A 204 -25.88 13.57 61.80
C HIS A 204 -25.56 13.71 63.29
N LYS A 205 -24.46 14.38 63.64
CA LYS A 205 -24.09 14.65 65.03
C LYS A 205 -25.10 15.57 65.72
N ASP A 206 -25.51 16.65 65.06
CA ASP A 206 -26.48 17.61 65.59
C ASP A 206 -27.86 16.95 65.78
N HIS A 207 -28.28 16.09 64.85
CA HIS A 207 -29.49 15.28 65.01
C HIS A 207 -29.41 14.31 66.18
N ARG A 208 -28.23 13.72 66.44
CA ARG A 208 -28.04 12.86 67.62
C ARG A 208 -28.21 13.65 68.91
N VAL A 209 -27.57 14.81 69.02
CA VAL A 209 -27.72 15.71 70.18
C VAL A 209 -29.18 16.14 70.36
N THR A 210 -29.86 16.51 69.28
CA THR A 210 -31.29 16.88 69.32
C THR A 210 -32.14 15.71 69.84
N ARG A 211 -31.87 14.47 69.43
CA ARG A 211 -32.58 13.29 69.96
C ARG A 211 -32.32 13.07 71.45
N GLU A 212 -31.08 13.27 71.91
CA GLU A 212 -30.72 13.19 73.33
C GLU A 212 -31.47 14.25 74.15
N GLN A 213 -31.51 15.50 73.68
CA GLN A 213 -32.25 16.60 74.30
C GLN A 213 -33.76 16.36 74.33
N LEU A 214 -34.35 15.89 73.22
CA LEU A 214 -35.78 15.52 73.18
C LEU A 214 -36.09 14.37 74.15
N GLY A 215 -35.17 13.42 74.32
CA GLY A 215 -35.27 12.39 75.35
C GLY A 215 -35.31 12.97 76.76
N GLY A 216 -34.38 13.90 77.08
CA GLY A 216 -34.36 14.62 78.35
C GLY A 216 -35.65 15.40 78.63
N LEU A 217 -36.18 16.12 77.63
CA LEU A 217 -37.46 16.82 77.75
C LEU A 217 -38.64 15.87 77.98
N ALA A 218 -38.66 14.71 77.31
CA ALA A 218 -39.69 13.71 77.54
C ALA A 218 -39.70 13.21 79.00
N HIS A 219 -38.54 13.10 79.65
CA HIS A 219 -38.44 12.80 81.08
C HIS A 219 -38.98 13.95 81.94
N ALA A 220 -38.62 15.19 81.66
CA ALA A 220 -39.10 16.36 82.41
C ALA A 220 -40.64 16.50 82.36
N VAL A 221 -41.26 16.26 81.19
CA VAL A 221 -42.73 16.26 81.06
C VAL A 221 -43.37 15.12 81.86
N GLY A 222 -42.67 13.98 82.00
CA GLY A 222 -43.07 12.89 82.89
C GLY A 222 -43.04 13.30 84.36
N TYR A 223 -41.95 13.91 84.82
CA TYR A 223 -41.81 14.38 86.19
C TYR A 223 -42.86 15.42 86.56
N LEU A 224 -43.16 16.39 85.67
CA LEU A 224 -44.25 17.35 85.89
C LEU A 224 -45.62 16.68 86.05
N LEU A 225 -45.87 15.57 85.34
CA LEU A 225 -47.11 14.83 85.50
C LEU A 225 -47.20 14.14 86.87
N GLU A 226 -46.08 13.61 87.36
CA GLU A 226 -45.98 13.01 88.69
C GLU A 226 -46.21 14.06 89.78
N ASP A 227 -45.52 15.21 89.70
CA ASP A 227 -45.67 16.30 90.65
C ASP A 227 -47.12 16.80 90.72
N ARG A 228 -47.77 16.94 89.56
CA ARG A 228 -49.20 17.27 89.47
C ARG A 228 -50.07 16.21 90.13
N ALA A 229 -49.74 14.94 89.97
CA ALA A 229 -50.45 13.86 90.61
C ALA A 229 -50.30 13.91 92.13
N PHE A 230 -49.10 14.20 92.66
CA PHE A 230 -48.87 14.30 94.10
C PHE A 230 -49.75 15.36 94.76
N VAL A 231 -49.92 16.51 94.10
CA VAL A 231 -50.77 17.61 94.59
C VAL A 231 -52.26 17.35 94.36
N GLY A 232 -52.63 16.77 93.23
CA GLY A 232 -54.03 16.62 92.82
C GLY A 232 -54.75 15.39 93.36
N LEU A 233 -54.05 14.26 93.50
CA LEU A 233 -54.64 13.00 93.95
C LEU A 233 -55.27 13.07 95.35
N PRO A 234 -54.70 13.75 96.36
CA PRO A 234 -55.31 13.82 97.69
C PRO A 234 -56.75 14.34 97.68
N ARG A 235 -57.03 15.37 96.88
CA ARG A 235 -58.38 15.93 96.72
C ARG A 235 -59.33 14.92 96.09
N LEU A 236 -58.93 14.31 94.96
CA LEU A 236 -59.80 13.36 94.25
C LEU A 236 -60.07 12.11 95.10
N LEU A 237 -59.08 11.63 95.84
CA LEU A 237 -59.23 10.49 96.74
C LEU A 237 -60.13 10.84 97.94
N ALA A 238 -60.06 12.07 98.46
CA ALA A 238 -60.97 12.55 99.50
C ALA A 238 -62.42 12.62 99.01
N GLU A 239 -62.66 13.08 97.77
CA GLU A 239 -63.98 13.05 97.13
C GLU A 239 -64.51 11.60 96.98
N GLU A 240 -63.62 10.62 96.83
CA GLU A 240 -63.96 9.19 96.82
C GLU A 240 -64.08 8.53 98.21
N GLY A 241 -63.89 9.30 99.29
CA GLY A 241 -64.00 8.87 100.69
C GLY A 241 -62.73 8.24 101.27
N PHE A 242 -61.54 8.58 100.75
CA PHE A 242 -60.25 8.18 101.29
C PHE A 242 -59.53 9.37 101.93
N GLU A 243 -58.99 9.18 103.13
CA GLU A 243 -58.11 10.13 103.80
C GLU A 243 -56.66 9.82 103.46
N VAL A 244 -55.87 10.82 103.08
CA VAL A 244 -54.43 10.63 102.82
C VAL A 244 -53.68 10.67 104.16
N GLU A 245 -53.07 9.55 104.53
CA GLU A 245 -52.28 9.40 105.76
C GLU A 245 -50.82 9.81 105.53
N GLU A 246 -50.23 9.41 104.39
CA GLU A 246 -48.91 9.83 103.96
C GLU A 246 -48.97 10.58 102.62
N PRO A 247 -48.25 11.70 102.46
CA PRO A 247 -48.22 12.43 101.20
C PRO A 247 -47.62 11.56 100.09
N PHE A 248 -48.15 11.74 98.87
CA PHE A 248 -47.65 11.03 97.70
C PHE A 248 -46.24 11.47 97.33
N ARG A 249 -45.38 10.50 97.04
CA ARG A 249 -44.00 10.71 96.61
C ARG A 249 -43.58 9.60 95.65
N ARG A 250 -42.52 9.86 94.90
CA ARG A 250 -41.79 8.77 94.23
C ARG A 250 -41.03 7.97 95.27
N GLU A 251 -41.09 6.64 95.19
CA GLU A 251 -40.47 5.75 96.18
C GLU A 251 -39.80 4.56 95.49
N TYR A 252 -38.70 4.07 96.07
CA TYR A 252 -38.05 2.83 95.63
C TYR A 252 -38.43 1.70 96.58
N LEU A 253 -39.25 0.77 96.09
CA LEU A 253 -39.67 -0.39 96.87
C LEU A 253 -38.69 -1.54 96.66
N GLN A 254 -38.16 -2.11 97.76
CA GLN A 254 -37.30 -3.29 97.69
C GLN A 254 -38.16 -4.53 97.37
N ILE A 255 -37.91 -5.15 96.21
CA ILE A 255 -38.66 -6.31 95.69
C ILE A 255 -37.75 -7.56 95.56
N GLY A 256 -36.80 -7.70 96.49
CA GLY A 256 -35.87 -8.84 96.58
C GLY A 256 -34.48 -8.45 97.11
N HIS A 257 -33.54 -9.39 97.08
CA HIS A 257 -32.14 -9.12 97.40
C HIS A 257 -31.53 -8.22 96.30
N GLU A 258 -31.09 -7.02 96.65
CA GLU A 258 -30.51 -6.00 95.74
C GLU A 258 -31.39 -5.55 94.56
N ARG A 259 -32.70 -5.84 94.58
CA ARG A 259 -33.64 -5.39 93.55
C ARG A 259 -34.58 -4.34 94.10
N TRP A 260 -34.58 -3.17 93.46
CA TRP A 260 -35.44 -2.04 93.77
C TRP A 260 -36.36 -1.74 92.59
N LEU A 261 -37.62 -1.43 92.87
CA LEU A 261 -38.60 -1.00 91.88
C LEU A 261 -38.97 0.46 92.15
N GLU A 262 -38.74 1.32 91.16
CA GLU A 262 -39.22 2.71 91.20
C GLU A 262 -40.73 2.74 90.98
N VAL A 263 -41.45 3.31 91.93
CA VAL A 263 -42.88 3.58 91.83
C VAL A 263 -43.07 5.09 91.70
N ASN A 264 -43.67 5.55 90.60
CA ASN A 264 -43.85 6.98 90.35
C ASN A 264 -44.67 7.65 91.45
N ILE A 265 -45.74 6.98 91.91
CA ILE A 265 -46.65 7.52 92.91
C ILE A 265 -46.86 6.48 94.02
N TYR A 266 -46.29 6.73 95.18
CA TYR A 266 -46.46 5.92 96.39
C TYR A 266 -47.01 6.76 97.54
N GLY A 267 -47.94 6.21 98.30
CA GLY A 267 -48.49 6.85 99.50
C GLY A 267 -49.41 5.92 100.27
N VAL A 268 -49.86 6.34 101.44
CA VAL A 268 -50.77 5.56 102.30
C VAL A 268 -52.07 6.32 102.45
N ILE A 269 -53.18 5.66 102.15
CA ILE A 269 -54.52 6.21 102.29
C ILE A 269 -55.36 5.34 103.21
N ARG A 270 -56.37 5.93 103.84
CA ARG A 270 -57.23 5.26 104.80
C ARG A 270 -58.69 5.44 104.43
N ARG A 271 -59.49 4.38 104.60
CA ARG A 271 -60.94 4.45 104.46
C ARG A 271 -61.59 3.54 105.49
N ASN A 272 -62.56 4.07 106.24
CA ASN A 272 -63.32 3.32 107.25
C ASN A 272 -62.42 2.53 108.24
N GLY A 273 -61.28 3.12 108.64
CA GLY A 273 -60.33 2.47 109.54
C GLY A 273 -59.29 1.55 108.87
N GLU A 274 -59.44 1.18 107.60
CA GLU A 274 -58.51 0.31 106.86
C GLU A 274 -57.47 1.11 106.08
N ARG A 275 -56.20 0.66 106.14
CA ARG A 275 -55.08 1.26 105.39
C ARG A 275 -54.90 0.60 104.02
N PHE A 276 -54.66 1.42 103.01
CA PHE A 276 -54.33 1.03 101.65
C PHE A 276 -53.04 1.69 101.19
N TYR A 277 -52.23 0.95 100.45
CA TYR A 277 -50.95 1.40 99.92
C TYR A 277 -51.11 1.72 98.45
N VAL A 278 -51.02 3.00 98.11
CA VAL A 278 -51.14 3.48 96.73
C VAL A 278 -49.88 3.11 95.98
N ILE A 279 -50.06 2.39 94.87
CA ILE A 279 -49.02 2.12 93.89
C ILE A 279 -49.51 2.73 92.59
N GLY A 280 -48.80 3.72 92.07
CA GLY A 280 -49.22 4.45 90.89
C GLY A 280 -48.11 4.66 89.87
N GLU A 281 -48.51 4.64 88.59
CA GLU A 281 -47.66 4.91 87.44
C GLU A 281 -48.19 6.14 86.71
N ALA A 282 -47.28 7.07 86.38
CA ALA A 282 -47.60 8.27 85.61
C ALA A 282 -47.03 8.15 84.20
N LYS A 283 -47.90 8.20 83.19
CA LYS A 283 -47.49 8.13 81.78
C LYS A 283 -48.11 9.26 80.98
N THR A 284 -47.26 10.08 80.34
CA THR A 284 -47.73 11.23 79.56
C THR A 284 -48.79 10.85 78.53
N GLN A 285 -48.56 9.79 77.76
CA GLN A 285 -49.56 9.12 76.94
C GLN A 285 -49.61 7.63 77.30
N LEU A 286 -50.69 7.20 77.95
CA LEU A 286 -50.85 5.81 78.39
C LEU A 286 -51.26 4.92 77.22
N LYS A 287 -50.46 3.88 76.94
CA LYS A 287 -50.74 2.83 75.94
C LYS A 287 -51.05 1.51 76.61
N LYS A 288 -51.68 0.58 75.88
CA LYS A 288 -52.01 -0.77 76.38
C LYS A 288 -50.79 -1.50 76.97
N ARG A 289 -49.63 -1.41 76.31
CA ARG A 289 -48.37 -2.01 76.78
C ARG A 289 -47.91 -1.48 78.14
N ASP A 290 -48.17 -0.21 78.44
CA ASP A 290 -47.80 0.42 79.70
C ASP A 290 -48.70 -0.10 80.84
N VAL A 291 -50.00 -0.27 80.55
CA VAL A 291 -50.96 -0.91 81.49
C VAL A 291 -50.55 -2.35 81.80
N ASP A 292 -50.17 -3.11 80.78
CA ASP A 292 -49.72 -4.50 80.95
C ASP A 292 -48.41 -4.58 81.76
N GLN A 293 -47.50 -3.61 81.56
CA GLN A 293 -46.27 -3.51 82.34
C GLN A 293 -46.56 -3.16 83.80
N PHE A 294 -47.42 -2.18 84.05
CA PHE A 294 -47.83 -1.79 85.40
C PHE A 294 -48.47 -2.96 86.16
N LEU A 295 -49.33 -3.74 85.51
CA LEU A 295 -49.91 -4.95 86.11
C LEU A 295 -48.86 -6.01 86.47
N ARG A 296 -47.76 -6.13 85.69
CA ARG A 296 -46.65 -7.02 86.05
C ARG A 296 -45.90 -6.47 87.27
N HIS A 297 -45.60 -5.18 87.30
CA HIS A 297 -44.97 -4.52 88.44
C HIS A 297 -45.81 -4.68 89.71
N LEU A 298 -47.13 -4.49 89.64
CA LEU A 298 -48.05 -4.68 90.75
C LEU A 298 -47.98 -6.09 91.33
N LYS A 299 -47.97 -7.13 90.48
CA LYS A 299 -47.83 -8.52 90.94
C LYS A 299 -46.51 -8.78 91.66
N GLU A 300 -45.43 -8.12 91.24
CA GLU A 300 -44.14 -8.21 91.92
C GLU A 300 -44.21 -7.52 93.29
N VAL A 301 -44.82 -6.33 93.36
CA VAL A 301 -45.02 -5.60 94.63
C VAL A 301 -45.89 -6.40 95.60
N GLU A 302 -47.01 -6.98 95.14
CA GLU A 302 -47.90 -7.82 95.97
C GLU A 302 -47.17 -9.03 96.57
N ARG A 303 -46.27 -9.65 95.80
CA ARG A 303 -45.51 -10.81 96.26
C ARG A 303 -44.57 -10.48 97.42
N TRP A 304 -43.97 -9.28 97.40
CA TRP A 304 -42.96 -8.87 98.38
C TRP A 304 -43.52 -8.00 99.53
N LEU A 305 -44.76 -7.53 99.42
CA LEU A 305 -45.49 -6.83 100.49
C LEU A 305 -46.76 -7.60 100.91
N PRO A 306 -46.64 -8.86 101.37
CA PRO A 306 -47.80 -9.67 101.74
C PRO A 306 -48.58 -9.04 102.91
N GLY A 307 -49.91 -9.06 102.81
CA GLY A 307 -50.82 -8.54 103.85
C GLY A 307 -51.13 -7.04 103.74
N ARG A 308 -50.47 -6.30 102.84
CA ARG A 308 -50.83 -4.91 102.54
C ARG A 308 -51.92 -4.87 101.47
N ARG A 309 -52.95 -4.05 101.66
CA ARG A 309 -53.99 -3.82 100.65
C ARG A 309 -53.49 -2.79 99.65
N LEU A 310 -53.16 -3.21 98.44
CA LEU A 310 -52.70 -2.29 97.40
C LEU A 310 -53.88 -1.52 96.79
N PHE A 311 -53.63 -0.25 96.47
CA PHE A 311 -54.54 0.61 95.73
C PHE A 311 -53.86 1.05 94.43
N PRO A 312 -54.07 0.30 93.33
CA PRO A 312 -53.38 0.57 92.08
C PRO A 312 -54.06 1.71 91.30
N LEU A 313 -53.29 2.71 90.89
CA LEU A 313 -53.79 3.82 90.07
C LEU A 313 -52.86 4.13 88.89
N LEU A 314 -53.42 4.74 87.85
CA LEU A 314 -52.71 5.21 86.67
C LEU A 314 -53.02 6.68 86.48
N VAL A 315 -51.99 7.46 86.13
CA VAL A 315 -52.10 8.88 85.81
C VAL A 315 -51.66 9.12 84.37
N THR A 316 -52.42 9.91 83.61
CA THR A 316 -52.03 10.25 82.23
C THR A 316 -52.49 11.62 81.76
N TYR A 317 -51.78 12.25 80.81
CA TYR A 317 -52.35 13.40 80.09
C TYR A 317 -53.47 12.95 79.16
N GLN A 318 -53.24 11.86 78.43
CA GLN A 318 -54.16 11.38 77.41
C GLN A 318 -54.02 9.87 77.15
N THR A 319 -55.13 9.25 76.76
CA THR A 319 -55.14 7.85 76.31
C THR A 319 -56.33 7.58 75.38
N SER A 320 -56.25 6.56 74.53
CA SER A 320 -57.34 6.23 73.60
C SER A 320 -58.55 5.63 74.33
N PRO A 321 -59.78 5.75 73.79
CA PRO A 321 -60.97 5.11 74.37
C PRO A 321 -60.80 3.60 74.63
N GLN A 322 -60.16 2.90 73.70
CA GLN A 322 -59.87 1.46 73.82
C GLN A 322 -58.99 1.12 75.04
N VAL A 323 -57.99 1.96 75.32
CA VAL A 323 -57.11 1.76 76.49
C VAL A 323 -57.84 2.14 77.78
N ARG A 324 -58.69 3.18 77.78
CA ARG A 324 -59.54 3.49 78.95
C ARG A 324 -60.44 2.33 79.33
N GLU A 325 -61.11 1.71 78.35
CA GLU A 325 -61.92 0.51 78.58
C GLU A 325 -61.08 -0.64 79.11
N TYR A 326 -59.85 -0.81 78.58
CA TYR A 326 -58.94 -1.86 79.04
C TYR A 326 -58.54 -1.67 80.51
N VAL A 327 -58.17 -0.46 80.91
CA VAL A 327 -57.82 -0.11 82.31
C VAL A 327 -59.01 -0.39 83.23
N ARG A 328 -60.21 0.04 82.82
CA ARG A 328 -61.46 -0.22 83.57
C ARG A 328 -61.76 -1.71 83.70
N LYS A 329 -61.61 -2.50 82.63
CA LYS A 329 -61.78 -3.97 82.65
C LYS A 329 -60.81 -4.66 83.61
N LYS A 330 -59.64 -4.07 83.84
CA LYS A 330 -58.62 -4.58 84.78
C LYS A 330 -58.81 -4.09 86.22
N GLY A 331 -59.85 -3.29 86.49
CA GLY A 331 -60.17 -2.80 87.85
C GLY A 331 -59.19 -1.74 88.36
N LEU A 332 -58.41 -1.11 87.47
CA LEU A 332 -57.45 -0.07 87.83
C LEU A 332 -58.13 1.31 87.82
N ARG A 333 -57.73 2.20 88.73
CA ARG A 333 -58.17 3.60 88.69
C ARG A 333 -57.36 4.38 87.67
N LEU A 334 -58.02 5.24 86.90
CA LEU A 334 -57.40 6.09 85.90
C LEU A 334 -57.74 7.54 86.19
N TYR A 335 -56.71 8.35 86.42
CA TYR A 335 -56.83 9.79 86.61
C TYR A 335 -56.16 10.52 85.45
N PHE A 336 -56.80 11.60 85.01
CA PHE A 336 -56.27 12.47 83.97
C PHE A 336 -55.66 13.73 84.57
N SER A 337 -54.57 14.18 83.96
CA SER A 337 -53.86 15.40 84.36
C SER A 337 -54.76 16.65 84.50
N TYR A 338 -55.82 16.79 83.67
CA TYR A 338 -56.73 17.94 83.72
C TYR A 338 -57.60 17.96 84.98
N GLN A 339 -57.68 16.85 85.72
CA GLN A 339 -58.35 16.79 87.01
C GLN A 339 -57.49 17.33 88.15
N PHE A 340 -56.19 17.52 87.90
CA PHE A 340 -55.24 18.07 88.87
C PHE A 340 -55.04 19.56 88.66
N PRO A 341 -54.79 20.33 89.75
CA PRO A 341 -54.54 21.75 89.64
C PRO A 341 -53.37 22.04 88.67
N LEU A 342 -53.42 23.20 88.03
CA LEU A 342 -52.26 23.74 87.33
C LEU A 342 -51.25 24.15 88.41
N VAL A 343 -50.06 23.55 88.39
CA VAL A 343 -48.97 23.99 89.26
C VAL A 343 -48.64 25.42 88.84
N SER A 344 -48.95 26.37 89.71
CA SER A 344 -48.62 27.78 89.51
C SER A 344 -47.30 28.02 90.25
N GLY A 345 -46.19 27.97 89.52
CA GLY A 345 -44.84 28.28 90.02
C GLY A 345 -43.99 28.89 88.91
N PRO A 346 -43.03 29.78 89.22
CA PRO A 346 -42.24 30.46 88.20
C PRO A 346 -41.32 29.44 87.50
N PHE A 347 -41.26 29.54 86.17
CA PHE A 347 -40.32 28.79 85.34
C PHE A 347 -38.88 29.27 85.54
#